data_AF-A0A4Q4B972-F1
#
_entry.id   AF-A0A4Q4B972-F1
#
_cell.length_a   1.000
_cell.length_b   1.000
_cell.length_c   1.000
_cell.angle_alpha   90.00
_cell.angle_beta   90.00
_cell.angle_gamma   90.00
#
_symmetry.space_group_name_H-M   'P 1'
#
loop_
_entity.id
_entity.type
_entity.pdbx_description
1 polymer ?
#
loop_
_entity_poly.entity_id
_entity_poly.type
_entity_poly.pdbx_seq_one_letter_code
_entity_poly.pdbx_strand_id
1 'polypeptide(L)'
;MRKLVILKSLLDFIWITVCIPLSILAVFFSVYIFIDSNIINVVRSNNLSIDEPTIWSKTIVVIAVVMLLAMLYCVYLFRKTIRYFQKGKPFDVYVIKTYKTIGNILVLVGVISAIMVFVIRLEFRSSLIFSFGLSPNLFMVGLGLFFMVLSETFKVAKIAKEENELTI
;
A
#
# COMPACT_ATOMS: atom_id res chain seq x y z
N MET A 1 -1.82 -26.87 -10.41
CA MET A 1 -1.91 -25.77 -9.43
C MET A 1 -3.18 -24.90 -9.62
N ARG A 2 -4.39 -25.48 -9.48
CA ARG A 2 -5.66 -24.75 -9.73
C ARG A 2 -5.84 -23.52 -8.82
N LYS A 3 -5.41 -23.60 -7.56
CA LYS A 3 -5.49 -22.50 -6.57
C LYS A 3 -4.70 -21.24 -6.99
N LEU A 4 -3.52 -21.40 -7.62
CA LEU A 4 -2.73 -20.28 -8.12
C LEU A 4 -3.34 -19.61 -9.36
N VAL A 5 -4.06 -20.38 -10.18
CA VAL A 5 -4.78 -19.84 -11.34
C VAL A 5 -5.94 -18.97 -10.87
N ILE A 6 -6.69 -19.43 -9.85
CA ILE A 6 -7.76 -18.65 -9.21
C ILE A 6 -7.19 -17.35 -8.61
N LEU A 7 -6.10 -17.45 -7.84
CA LEU A 7 -5.47 -16.28 -7.21
C LEU A 7 -4.98 -15.26 -8.23
N LYS A 8 -4.36 -15.71 -9.34
CA LYS A 8 -3.97 -14.82 -10.44
C LYS A 8 -5.19 -14.15 -11.06
N SER A 9 -6.24 -14.91 -11.35
CA SER A 9 -7.45 -14.38 -12.00
C SER A 9 -8.10 -13.30 -11.13
N LEU A 10 -8.14 -13.51 -9.82
CA LEU A 10 -8.68 -12.55 -8.87
C LEU A 10 -7.84 -11.27 -8.81
N LEU A 11 -6.51 -11.39 -8.80
CA LEU A 11 -5.63 -10.21 -8.87
C LEU A 11 -5.72 -9.48 -10.21
N ASP A 12 -5.81 -10.20 -11.33
CA ASP A 12 -6.00 -9.60 -12.65
C ASP A 12 -7.32 -8.83 -12.71
N PHE A 13 -8.39 -9.40 -12.13
CA PHE A 13 -9.69 -8.74 -12.03
C PHE A 13 -9.61 -7.47 -11.19
N ILE A 14 -9.10 -7.52 -9.95
CA ILE A 14 -8.94 -6.35 -9.07
C ILE A 14 -8.08 -5.27 -9.73
N TRP A 15 -7.00 -5.68 -10.41
CA TRP A 15 -6.12 -4.75 -11.09
C TRP A 15 -6.84 -3.96 -12.18
N ILE A 16 -7.65 -4.64 -13.00
CA ILE A 16 -8.35 -4.03 -14.13
C ILE A 16 -9.54 -3.20 -13.65
N THR A 17 -10.33 -3.72 -12.70
CA THR A 17 -11.59 -3.09 -12.31
C THR A 17 -11.42 -2.00 -11.26
N VAL A 18 -10.43 -2.13 -10.37
CA VAL A 18 -10.22 -1.19 -9.26
C VAL A 18 -8.94 -0.39 -9.45
N CYS A 19 -7.79 -1.05 -9.64
CA CYS A 19 -6.50 -0.34 -9.58
C CYS A 19 -6.31 0.66 -10.73
N ILE A 20 -6.67 0.29 -11.97
CA ILE A 20 -6.50 1.20 -13.14
C ILE A 20 -7.46 2.39 -13.07
N PRO A 21 -8.78 2.24 -12.85
CA PRO A 21 -9.66 3.39 -12.74
C PRO A 21 -9.29 4.30 -11.56
N LEU A 22 -8.90 3.69 -10.43
CA LEU A 22 -8.54 4.43 -9.22
C LEU A 22 -7.25 5.24 -9.42
N SER A 23 -6.25 4.73 -10.14
CA SER A 23 -5.04 5.51 -10.41
C SER A 23 -5.31 6.72 -11.30
N ILE A 24 -6.15 6.56 -12.34
CA ILE A 24 -6.56 7.65 -13.22
C ILE A 24 -7.33 8.71 -12.42
N LEU A 25 -8.31 8.28 -11.62
CA LEU A 25 -9.12 9.17 -10.80
C LEU A 25 -8.26 9.91 -9.76
N ALA A 26 -7.31 9.24 -9.12
CA ALA A 26 -6.44 9.83 -8.11
C ALA A 26 -5.57 10.96 -8.70
N VAL A 27 -5.02 10.77 -9.91
CA VAL A 27 -4.24 11.82 -10.60
C VAL A 27 -5.14 12.98 -11.00
N PHE A 28 -6.31 12.70 -11.57
CA PHE A 28 -7.27 13.73 -11.96
C PHE A 28 -7.69 14.59 -10.76
N PHE A 29 -8.04 13.93 -9.65
CA PHE A 29 -8.45 14.59 -8.42
C PHE A 29 -7.32 15.43 -7.80
N SER A 30 -6.08 14.95 -7.88
CA SER A 30 -4.91 15.69 -7.40
C SER A 30 -4.71 17.01 -8.15
N VAL A 31 -5.02 17.08 -9.45
CA VAL A 31 -4.93 18.33 -10.23
C VAL A 31 -6.14 19.21 -9.95
N TYR A 32 -7.34 18.60 -9.91
CA TYR A 32 -8.60 19.32 -9.76
C TYR A 32 -8.70 20.08 -8.42
N ILE A 33 -8.09 19.56 -7.34
CA ILE A 33 -7.98 20.23 -6.03
C ILE A 33 -7.29 21.61 -6.09
N PHE A 34 -6.40 21.84 -7.05
CA PHE A 34 -5.74 23.12 -7.21
C PHE A 34 -6.60 24.13 -7.99
N ILE A 35 -7.58 23.64 -8.77
CA ILE A 35 -8.47 24.46 -9.59
C ILE A 35 -9.69 24.90 -8.78
N ASP A 36 -10.33 23.98 -8.07
CA ASP A 36 -11.48 24.29 -7.21
C ASP A 36 -11.23 23.81 -5.77
N SER A 37 -11.10 24.78 -4.88
CA SER A 37 -10.90 24.57 -3.45
C SER A 37 -12.11 23.92 -2.76
N ASN A 38 -13.33 24.05 -3.29
CA ASN A 38 -14.56 23.59 -2.65
C ASN A 38 -14.72 22.06 -2.64
N ILE A 39 -13.95 21.34 -3.47
CA ILE A 39 -13.99 19.87 -3.53
C ILE A 39 -13.57 19.25 -2.19
N ILE A 40 -12.65 19.91 -1.47
CA ILE A 40 -12.16 19.46 -0.16
C ILE A 40 -13.30 19.44 0.87
N ASN A 41 -14.28 20.34 0.73
CA ASN A 41 -15.45 20.40 1.61
C ASN A 41 -16.43 19.24 1.38
N VAL A 42 -16.51 18.67 0.17
CA VAL A 42 -17.38 17.52 -0.14
C VAL A 42 -16.86 16.23 0.51
N VAL A 43 -15.54 16.10 0.68
CA VAL A 43 -14.92 14.96 1.38
C VAL A 43 -15.12 15.06 2.91
N ARG A 44 -15.43 16.26 3.42
CA ARG A 44 -15.59 16.55 4.85
C ARG A 44 -17.05 16.37 5.27
N SER A 45 -17.50 15.13 5.42
CA SER A 45 -18.86 14.85 5.91
C SER A 45 -19.05 15.27 7.38
N ASN A 46 -20.04 16.15 7.60
CA ASN A 46 -20.84 16.39 8.82
C ASN A 46 -20.12 16.84 10.12
N ASN A 47 -20.08 18.16 10.35
CA ASN A 47 -19.89 18.87 11.65
C ASN A 47 -18.55 19.58 11.91
N LEU A 48 -17.76 19.91 10.90
CA LEU A 48 -16.62 20.82 11.06
C LEU A 48 -16.70 21.93 10.00
N SER A 49 -17.52 22.94 10.28
CA SER A 49 -17.47 24.23 9.58
C SER A 49 -16.18 24.93 10.00
N ILE A 50 -15.12 24.74 9.22
CA ILE A 50 -13.89 25.51 9.33
C ILE A 50 -13.71 26.23 7.99
N ASP A 51 -13.30 27.48 8.08
CA ASP A 51 -12.98 28.41 7.00
C ASP A 51 -12.15 27.80 5.87
N GLU A 52 -12.08 28.57 4.77
CA GLU A 52 -11.47 28.26 3.48
C GLU A 52 -10.29 27.27 3.54
N PRO A 53 -10.24 26.29 2.62
CA PRO A 53 -9.20 25.26 2.63
C PRO A 53 -7.81 25.88 2.54
N THR A 54 -7.12 25.85 3.68
CA THR A 54 -5.74 26.35 3.82
C THR A 54 -4.78 25.48 3.02
N ILE A 55 -3.62 26.04 2.64
CA ILE A 55 -2.50 25.32 1.99
C ILE A 55 -2.22 23.95 2.66
N TRP A 56 -2.33 23.88 3.99
CA TRP A 56 -2.13 22.66 4.79
C TRP A 56 -3.09 21.52 4.45
N SER A 57 -4.35 21.83 4.15
CA SER A 57 -5.34 20.80 3.78
C SER A 57 -5.03 20.20 2.40
N LYS A 58 -4.57 21.04 1.46
CA LYS A 58 -4.20 20.61 0.10
C LYS A 58 -2.99 19.68 0.12
N THR A 59 -1.97 20.01 0.91
CA THR A 59 -0.76 19.16 1.02
C THR A 59 -1.05 17.80 1.62
N ILE A 60 -1.92 17.72 2.64
CA ILE A 60 -2.35 16.45 3.23
C ILE A 60 -3.02 15.55 2.18
N VAL A 61 -3.90 16.10 1.34
CA VAL A 61 -4.57 15.30 0.30
C VAL A 61 -3.58 14.81 -0.77
N VAL A 62 -2.64 15.65 -1.20
CA VAL A 62 -1.59 15.23 -2.15
C VAL A 62 -0.76 14.08 -1.60
N ILE A 63 -0.34 14.15 -0.33
CA ILE A 63 0.40 13.05 0.31
C ILE A 63 -0.47 11.78 0.37
N ALA A 64 -1.76 11.90 0.69
CA ALA A 64 -2.67 10.75 0.71
C ALA A 64 -2.81 10.10 -0.69
N VAL A 65 -2.85 10.90 -1.77
CA VAL A 65 -2.84 10.39 -3.15
C VAL A 65 -1.54 9.65 -3.47
N VAL A 66 -0.38 10.19 -3.07
CA VAL A 66 0.92 9.51 -3.26
C VAL A 66 0.94 8.17 -2.53
N MET A 67 0.42 8.12 -1.31
CA MET A 67 0.33 6.88 -0.52
C MET A 67 -0.60 5.84 -1.17
N LEU A 68 -1.74 6.29 -1.72
CA LEU A 68 -2.65 5.46 -2.49
C LEU A 68 -1.95 4.85 -3.71
N LEU A 69 -1.23 5.66 -4.49
CA LEU A 69 -0.47 5.19 -5.65
C LEU A 69 0.63 4.20 -5.24
N ALA A 70 1.30 4.41 -4.11
CA ALA A 70 2.27 3.47 -3.56
C ALA A 70 1.63 2.12 -3.20
N MET A 71 0.42 2.11 -2.62
CA MET A 71 -0.33 0.86 -2.38
C MET A 71 -0.71 0.15 -3.69
N LEU A 72 -1.17 0.89 -4.69
CA LEU A 72 -1.48 0.32 -6.01
C LEU A 72 -0.24 -0.31 -6.65
N TYR A 73 0.92 0.33 -6.50
CA TYR A 73 2.17 -0.24 -6.96
C TYR A 73 2.54 -1.56 -6.23
N CYS A 74 2.26 -1.69 -4.94
CA CYS A 74 2.41 -2.97 -4.24
C CYS A 74 1.54 -4.08 -4.85
N VAL A 75 0.28 -3.78 -5.20
CA VAL A 75 -0.62 -4.75 -5.86
C VAL A 75 -0.08 -5.15 -7.24
N TYR A 76 0.45 -4.19 -8.00
CA TYR A 76 1.10 -4.46 -9.28
C TYR A 76 2.29 -5.42 -9.15
N LEU A 77 3.16 -5.14 -8.18
CA LEU A 77 4.32 -5.97 -7.89
C LEU A 77 3.91 -7.38 -7.49
N PHE A 78 2.92 -7.51 -6.61
CA PHE A 78 2.38 -8.79 -6.19
C PHE A 78 1.77 -9.58 -7.36
N ARG A 79 1.05 -8.90 -8.26
CA ARG A 79 0.55 -9.51 -9.51
C ARG A 79 1.69 -10.08 -10.36
N LYS A 80 2.84 -9.39 -10.44
CA LYS A 80 4.02 -9.89 -11.16
C LYS A 80 4.65 -11.09 -10.47
N THR A 81 4.77 -11.11 -9.15
CA THR A 81 5.37 -12.26 -8.44
C THR A 81 4.57 -13.53 -8.68
N ILE A 82 3.24 -13.49 -8.69
CA ILE A 82 2.40 -14.67 -8.96
C ILE A 82 2.72 -15.33 -10.31
N ARG A 83 3.09 -14.55 -11.34
CA ARG A 83 3.50 -15.12 -12.64
C ARG A 83 4.75 -16.00 -12.52
N TYR A 84 5.67 -15.69 -11.62
CA TYR A 84 6.84 -16.53 -11.34
C TYR A 84 6.47 -17.83 -10.62
N PHE A 85 5.52 -17.77 -9.68
CA PHE A 85 4.96 -18.98 -9.05
C PHE A 85 4.29 -19.90 -10.08
N GLN A 86 3.59 -19.35 -11.06
CA GLN A 86 2.98 -20.15 -12.14
C GLN A 86 4.02 -20.80 -13.06
N LYS A 87 5.16 -20.14 -13.29
CA LYS A 87 6.29 -20.69 -14.04
C LYS A 87 7.11 -21.73 -13.25
N GLY A 88 6.70 -22.07 -12.03
CA GLY A 88 7.44 -23.00 -11.17
C GLY A 88 8.76 -22.46 -10.64
N LYS A 89 8.95 -21.13 -10.63
CA LYS A 89 10.17 -20.47 -10.13
C LYS A 89 9.87 -19.60 -8.90
N PRO A 90 9.43 -20.18 -7.77
CA PRO A 90 9.07 -19.43 -6.58
C PRO A 90 10.28 -18.74 -5.93
N PHE A 91 11.48 -19.33 -6.04
CA PHE A 91 12.73 -18.84 -5.45
C PHE A 91 13.54 -17.94 -6.40
N ASP A 92 12.91 -17.38 -7.43
CA ASP A 92 13.58 -16.45 -8.33
C ASP A 92 14.02 -15.19 -7.56
N VAL A 93 15.21 -14.68 -7.87
CA VAL A 93 15.75 -13.45 -7.25
C VAL A 93 14.78 -12.28 -7.40
N TYR A 94 14.03 -12.25 -8.50
CA TYR A 94 12.98 -11.27 -8.73
C TYR A 94 11.88 -11.33 -7.65
N VAL A 95 11.42 -12.51 -7.27
CA VAL A 95 10.36 -12.69 -6.25
C VAL A 95 10.86 -12.20 -4.90
N ILE A 96 12.06 -12.60 -4.50
CA ILE A 96 12.70 -12.19 -3.24
C ILE A 96 12.81 -10.65 -3.18
N LYS A 97 13.42 -10.04 -4.20
CA LYS A 97 13.58 -8.58 -4.27
C LYS A 97 12.24 -7.86 -4.26
N THR A 98 11.23 -8.42 -4.93
CA THR A 98 9.90 -7.82 -4.99
C THR A 98 9.18 -7.87 -3.64
N TYR A 99 9.26 -8.98 -2.91
CA TYR A 99 8.69 -9.07 -1.55
C TYR A 99 9.35 -8.10 -0.58
N LYS A 100 10.68 -7.94 -0.64
CA LYS A 100 11.37 -6.91 0.15
C LYS A 100 10.87 -5.51 -0.19
N THR A 101 10.68 -5.24 -1.48
CA THR A 101 10.19 -3.93 -1.96
C THR A 101 8.77 -3.66 -1.49
N ILE A 102 7.85 -4.63 -1.64
CA ILE A 102 6.47 -4.52 -1.14
C ILE A 102 6.47 -4.29 0.37
N GLY A 103 7.26 -5.05 1.12
CA GLY A 103 7.37 -4.91 2.56
C GLY A 103 7.82 -3.51 2.98
N ASN A 104 8.87 -2.98 2.35
CA ASN A 104 9.40 -1.65 2.64
C ASN A 104 8.35 -0.56 2.37
N ILE A 105 7.64 -0.64 1.23
CA ILE A 105 6.62 0.34 0.87
C ILE A 105 5.45 0.28 1.85
N LEU A 106 4.96 -0.92 2.21
CA LEU A 106 3.84 -1.06 3.14
C LEU A 106 4.17 -0.54 4.54
N VAL A 107 5.37 -0.83 5.07
CA VAL A 107 5.81 -0.29 6.36
C VAL A 107 5.90 1.23 6.29
N LEU A 108 6.53 1.78 5.25
CA LEU A 108 6.69 3.22 5.09
C LEU A 108 5.32 3.92 5.01
N VAL A 109 4.41 3.40 4.19
CA VAL A 109 3.05 3.96 4.06
C VAL A 109 2.28 3.85 5.37
N GLY A 110 2.35 2.72 6.08
CA GLY A 110 1.66 2.53 7.36
C GLY A 110 2.20 3.44 8.49
N VAL A 111 3.51 3.69 8.51
CA VAL A 111 4.12 4.63 9.48
C VAL A 111 3.72 6.06 9.15
N ILE A 112 3.82 6.48 7.89
CA ILE A 112 3.42 7.84 7.46
C ILE A 112 1.93 8.07 7.74
N SER A 113 1.06 7.08 7.51
CA SER A 113 -0.38 7.22 7.77
C SER A 113 -0.67 7.35 9.26
N ALA A 114 0.04 6.60 10.11
CA ALA A 114 -0.07 6.74 11.55
C ALA A 114 0.33 8.15 12.02
N ILE A 115 1.44 8.68 11.50
CA ILE A 115 1.90 10.05 11.80
C ILE A 115 0.86 11.08 11.32
N MET A 116 0.35 10.95 10.09
CA MET A 116 -0.67 11.87 9.57
C MET A 116 -1.92 11.89 10.43
N VAL A 117 -2.45 10.73 10.83
CA VAL A 117 -3.63 10.65 11.69
C VAL A 117 -3.36 11.31 13.05
N PHE A 118 -2.15 11.13 13.59
CA PHE A 118 -1.75 11.77 14.83
C PHE A 118 -1.72 13.31 14.71
N VAL A 119 -1.10 13.84 13.65
CA VAL A 119 -1.04 15.29 13.39
C VAL A 119 -2.43 15.88 13.16
N ILE A 120 -3.28 15.23 12.36
CA ILE A 120 -4.66 15.70 12.12
C ILE A 120 -5.47 15.71 13.42
N ARG A 121 -5.30 14.70 14.29
CA ARG A 121 -6.00 14.70 15.59
C ARG A 121 -5.51 15.84 16.49
N LEU A 122 -4.21 16.08 16.54
CA LEU A 122 -3.62 17.16 17.35
C LEU A 122 -4.17 18.53 16.96
N GLU A 123 -4.30 18.80 15.65
CA GLU A 123 -4.80 20.08 15.13
C GLU A 123 -6.33 20.23 15.26
N PHE A 124 -7.12 19.17 15.01
CA PHE A 124 -8.59 19.29 14.88
C PHE A 124 -9.40 18.78 16.08
N ARG A 125 -8.84 17.96 16.98
CA ARG A 125 -9.52 17.47 18.19
C ARG A 125 -8.60 17.61 19.41
N SER A 126 -8.91 18.57 20.27
CA SER A 126 -8.23 18.77 21.56
C SER A 126 -8.34 17.60 22.56
N SER A 127 -9.03 16.51 22.20
CA SER A 127 -9.09 15.28 22.99
C SER A 127 -8.29 14.15 22.34
N LEU A 128 -7.10 13.89 22.91
CA LEU A 128 -6.26 12.74 22.57
C LEU A 128 -6.84 11.46 23.16
N ILE A 129 -7.91 10.94 22.57
CA ILE A 129 -8.39 9.60 22.87
C ILE A 129 -7.50 8.61 22.10
N PHE A 130 -6.49 8.07 22.78
CA PHE A 130 -5.65 7.00 22.28
C PHE A 130 -6.42 5.68 22.31
N SER A 131 -7.12 5.38 21.22
CA SER A 131 -7.64 4.04 20.99
C SER A 131 -6.48 3.13 20.53
N PHE A 132 -5.82 2.43 21.45
CA PHE A 132 -4.84 1.36 21.19
C PHE A 132 -5.49 0.08 20.62
N GLY A 133 -6.56 0.22 19.83
CA GLY A 133 -7.14 -0.90 19.08
C GLY A 133 -6.24 -1.29 17.90
N LEU A 134 -6.58 -2.42 17.25
CA LEU A 134 -6.03 -2.82 15.95
C LEU A 134 -6.34 -1.75 14.91
N SER A 135 -5.48 -0.73 14.82
CA SER A 135 -5.64 0.33 13.84
C SER A 135 -5.29 -0.23 12.45
N PRO A 136 -6.01 0.19 11.40
CA PRO A 136 -5.68 -0.20 10.02
C PRO A 136 -4.21 0.06 9.65
N ASN A 137 -3.63 1.13 10.21
CA ASN A 137 -2.22 1.49 10.01
C ASN A 137 -1.26 0.45 10.61
N LEU A 138 -1.55 -0.05 11.82
CA LEU A 138 -0.74 -1.08 12.46
C LEU A 138 -0.83 -2.41 11.70
N PHE A 139 -2.02 -2.77 11.20
CA PHE A 139 -2.18 -3.93 10.32
C PHE A 139 -1.34 -3.81 9.05
N MET A 140 -1.28 -2.61 8.47
CA MET A 140 -0.49 -2.35 7.27
C MET A 140 1.02 -2.48 7.52
N VAL A 141 1.52 -1.97 8.66
CA VAL A 141 2.91 -2.17 9.09
C VAL A 141 3.20 -3.66 9.31
N GLY A 142 2.30 -4.37 10.01
CA GLY A 142 2.44 -5.82 10.23
C GLY A 142 2.49 -6.62 8.93
N LEU A 143 1.62 -6.29 7.97
CA LEU A 143 1.63 -6.90 6.64
C LEU A 143 2.94 -6.61 5.89
N GLY A 144 3.45 -5.38 5.99
CA GLY A 144 4.73 -5.00 5.38
C GLY A 144 5.91 -5.78 5.97
N LEU A 145 5.99 -5.88 7.30
CA LEU A 145 7.01 -6.70 7.98
C LEU A 145 6.90 -8.17 7.59
N PHE A 146 5.68 -8.70 7.47
CA PHE A 146 5.45 -10.07 7.00
C PHE A 146 6.03 -10.31 5.60
N PHE A 147 5.84 -9.38 4.65
CA PHE A 147 6.47 -9.49 3.32
C PHE A 147 8.00 -9.45 3.36
N MET A 148 8.60 -8.68 4.28
CA MET A 148 10.05 -8.71 4.46
C MET A 148 10.54 -10.07 4.99
N VAL A 149 9.84 -10.65 5.97
CA VAL A 149 10.16 -11.99 6.48
C VAL A 149 10.01 -13.04 5.37
N LEU A 150 8.98 -12.93 4.54
CA LEU A 150 8.84 -13.79 3.35
C LEU A 150 10.02 -13.63 2.38
N SER A 151 10.53 -12.42 2.16
CA SER A 151 11.73 -12.23 1.34
C SER A 151 12.94 -12.99 1.91
N GLU A 152 13.21 -12.87 3.19
CA GLU A 152 14.37 -13.52 3.81
C GLU A 152 14.22 -15.05 3.86
N THR A 153 13.03 -15.56 4.19
CA THR A 153 12.77 -17.02 4.16
C THR A 153 12.93 -17.62 2.76
N PHE A 154 12.46 -16.93 1.71
CA PHE A 154 12.68 -17.37 0.33
C PHE A 154 14.15 -17.32 -0.09
N LYS A 155 14.92 -16.35 0.44
CA LYS A 155 16.36 -16.27 0.21
C LYS A 155 17.10 -17.45 0.85
N VAL A 156 16.77 -17.78 2.11
CA VAL A 156 17.34 -18.95 2.80
C VAL A 156 16.98 -20.25 2.07
N ALA A 157 15.72 -20.41 1.66
CA ALA A 157 15.27 -21.58 0.92
C ALA A 157 15.97 -21.72 -0.45
N LYS A 158 16.26 -20.60 -1.12
CA LYS A 158 17.02 -20.59 -2.38
C LYS A 158 18.44 -21.12 -2.17
N ILE A 159 19.15 -20.63 -1.14
CA ILE A 159 20.51 -21.06 -0.82
C ILE A 159 20.53 -22.56 -0.51
N ALA A 160 19.62 -23.04 0.35
CA ALA A 160 19.53 -24.45 0.69
C ALA A 160 19.23 -25.34 -0.54
N LYS A 161 18.43 -24.85 -1.49
CA LYS A 161 18.18 -25.55 -2.77
C LYS A 161 19.43 -25.62 -3.65
N GLU A 162 20.18 -24.52 -3.75
CA GLU A 162 21.41 -24.43 -4.54
C GLU A 162 22.52 -25.32 -3.95
N GLU A 163 22.67 -25.36 -2.62
CA GLU A 163 23.61 -26.25 -1.93
C GLU A 163 23.30 -27.73 -2.18
N ASN A 164 22.03 -28.12 -2.12
CA ASN A 164 21.60 -29.50 -2.36
C ASN A 164 21.77 -29.93 -3.83
N GLU A 165 21.66 -29.00 -4.79
CA GLU A 165 21.95 -29.27 -6.21
C GLU A 165 23.46 -29.39 -6.50
N LEU A 166 24.33 -28.84 -5.64
CA LEU A 166 25.78 -28.95 -5.76
C LEU A 166 26.37 -30.21 -5.09
N THR A 167 25.61 -30.88 -4.23
CA THR A 167 26.07 -32.08 -3.49
C THR A 167 25.64 -33.40 -4.13
N ILE A 168 24.76 -33.37 -5.15
CA ILE A 168 24.35 -34.53 -5.95
C ILE A 168 25.15 -34.56 -7.24
#